data_AF-A0A6I9NSL5-F1
#
_entry.id   AF-A0A6I9NSL5-F1
#
_cell.length_a   1.000
_cell.length_b   1.000
_cell.length_c   1.000
_cell.angle_alpha   90.00
_cell.angle_beta   90.00
_cell.angle_gamma   90.00
#
_symmetry.space_group_name_H-M   'P 1'
#
loop_
_entity.id
_entity.type
_entity.pdbx_description
1 polymer ?
#
loop_
_entity_poly.entity_id
_entity_poly.type
_entity_poly.pdbx_seq_one_letter_code
_entity_poly.pdbx_strand_id
1 'polypeptide(L)'
;MRDIEAATGEDLGSDRLGKKRKGKKKKYPNLSDLKQSTNTSRSRLEKKVLNKSAMRRVAEVMSKADSRKHDKFSNQFNYAIH
;
A
#
# COMPACT_ATOMS: atom_id res chain seq x y z
N MET A 1 9.46 20.49 -22.42
CA MET A 1 10.82 20.01 -22.06
C MET A 1 11.68 19.91 -23.31
N ARG A 2 11.26 19.15 -24.33
CA ARG A 2 11.96 19.05 -25.63
C ARG A 2 12.19 20.40 -26.32
N ASP A 3 11.21 21.31 -26.26
CA ASP A 3 11.32 22.64 -26.87
C ASP A 3 12.28 23.57 -26.11
N ILE A 4 12.47 23.33 -24.80
CA ILE A 4 13.42 24.07 -23.96
C ILE A 4 14.84 23.60 -24.26
N GLU A 5 15.05 22.28 -24.35
CA GLU A 5 16.32 21.66 -24.74
C GLU A 5 16.78 22.13 -26.13
N ALA A 6 15.85 22.30 -27.08
CA ALA A 6 16.16 22.80 -28.42
C ALA A 6 16.60 24.29 -28.42
N ALA A 7 16.11 25.08 -27.47
CA ALA A 7 16.44 26.49 -27.35
C ALA A 7 17.73 26.73 -26.55
N THR A 8 18.03 25.90 -25.54
CA THR A 8 19.23 26.02 -24.70
C THR A 8 20.41 25.17 -25.16
N GLY A 9 20.17 24.17 -26.02
CA GLY A 9 21.20 23.24 -26.50
C GLY A 9 21.67 22.21 -25.47
N GLU A 10 21.07 22.18 -24.28
CA GLU A 10 21.40 21.24 -23.21
C GLU A 10 20.37 20.11 -23.12
N ASP A 11 20.85 18.86 -23.03
CA ASP A 11 20.01 17.66 -22.89
C ASP A 11 19.46 17.55 -21.46
N LEU A 12 18.20 17.93 -21.27
CA LEU A 12 17.46 17.81 -20.01
C LEU A 12 16.72 16.46 -19.89
N GLY A 13 17.02 15.48 -20.75
CA GLY A 13 16.60 14.10 -20.61
C GLY A 13 15.18 13.78 -21.07
N SER A 14 14.53 14.64 -21.87
CA SER A 14 13.18 14.41 -22.38
C SER A 14 13.01 13.11 -23.18
N ASP A 15 14.08 12.61 -23.79
CA ASP A 15 14.13 11.37 -24.57
C ASP A 15 14.00 10.09 -23.73
N ARG A 16 14.23 10.18 -22.42
CA ARG A 16 14.25 9.01 -21.52
C ARG A 16 12.85 8.56 -21.11
N LEU A 17 11.82 9.41 -21.23
CA LEU A 17 10.45 9.06 -20.86
C LEU A 17 9.73 8.17 -21.89
N GLY A 18 10.17 8.11 -23.15
CA GLY A 18 9.44 7.44 -24.24
C GLY A 18 9.80 5.97 -24.47
N LYS A 19 10.97 5.50 -24.01
CA LYS A 19 11.45 4.15 -24.33
C LYS A 19 11.00 3.12 -23.31
N LYS A 20 9.71 2.78 -23.35
CA LYS A 20 9.20 1.55 -22.73
C LYS A 20 9.89 0.38 -23.44
N ARG A 21 10.91 -0.20 -22.80
CA ARG A 21 11.67 -1.36 -23.33
C ARG A 21 10.67 -2.40 -23.84
N LYS A 22 10.66 -2.68 -25.14
CA LYS A 22 9.83 -3.75 -25.73
C LYS A 22 10.21 -5.04 -25.02
N GLY A 23 9.35 -5.47 -24.09
CA GLY A 23 9.56 -6.71 -23.34
C GLY A 23 9.68 -7.88 -24.32
N LYS A 24 10.50 -8.87 -23.99
CA LYS A 24 10.65 -10.09 -24.80
C LYS A 24 9.27 -10.68 -25.08
N LYS A 25 9.01 -11.05 -26.36
CA LYS A 25 7.78 -11.76 -26.74
C LYS A 25 7.68 -13.05 -25.92
N LYS A 26 6.51 -13.30 -25.32
CA LYS A 26 6.27 -14.50 -24.52
C LYS A 26 6.34 -15.74 -25.43
N LYS A 27 7.06 -16.78 -24.99
CA LYS A 27 7.20 -18.06 -25.71
C LYS A 27 5.86 -18.78 -25.89
N TYR A 28 4.92 -18.55 -24.96
CA TYR A 28 3.56 -19.09 -24.98
C TYR A 28 2.54 -17.95 -24.80
N PRO A 29 1.88 -17.49 -25.87
CA PRO A 29 1.00 -16.32 -25.82
C PRO A 29 -0.29 -16.56 -25.03
N ASN A 30 -0.76 -17.81 -24.94
CA ASN A 30 -2.06 -18.16 -24.33
C ASN A 30 -1.94 -18.76 -22.92
N LEU A 31 -0.74 -18.78 -22.32
CA LEU A 31 -0.53 -19.32 -20.98
C LEU A 31 -0.34 -18.19 -19.98
N SER A 32 -1.21 -18.15 -18.96
CA SER A 32 -1.06 -17.22 -17.84
C SER A 32 -0.10 -17.81 -16.81
N ASP A 33 0.94 -17.06 -16.47
CA ASP A 33 1.86 -17.45 -15.39
C ASP A 33 1.24 -17.07 -14.04
N LEU A 34 0.71 -18.07 -13.33
CA LEU A 34 0.13 -17.89 -11.99
C LEU A 34 1.15 -17.34 -10.98
N LYS A 35 2.46 -17.50 -11.19
CA LYS A 35 3.46 -16.90 -10.31
C LYS A 35 3.55 -15.38 -10.51
N GLN A 36 3.27 -14.86 -11.71
CA GLN A 36 3.27 -13.42 -11.95
C GLN A 36 2.09 -12.71 -11.29
N SER A 37 0.91 -13.34 -11.21
CA SER A 37 -0.25 -12.75 -10.53
C SER A 37 -0.02 -12.59 -9.02
N THR A 38 0.89 -13.36 -8.43
CA THR A 38 1.25 -13.22 -7.01
C THR A 38 2.25 -12.10 -6.72
N ASN A 39 3.00 -11.61 -7.72
CA ASN A 39 3.99 -10.54 -7.57
C ASN A 39 3.38 -9.13 -7.77
N THR A 40 2.16 -8.94 -7.29
CA THR A 40 1.49 -7.64 -7.34
C THR A 40 2.00 -6.71 -6.23
N SER A 41 1.86 -5.40 -6.43
CA SER A 41 2.06 -4.40 -5.38
C SER A 41 1.20 -4.71 -4.15
N ARG A 42 -0.06 -5.09 -4.36
CA ARG A 42 -1.00 -5.48 -3.30
C ARG A 42 -0.45 -6.63 -2.46
N SER A 43 -0.05 -7.75 -3.06
CA SER A 43 0.46 -8.92 -2.30
C SER A 43 1.70 -8.59 -1.47
N ARG A 44 2.60 -7.74 -2.00
CA ARG A 44 3.79 -7.28 -1.26
C ARG A 44 3.44 -6.42 -0.06
N LEU A 45 2.45 -5.53 -0.19
CA LEU A 45 1.98 -4.69 0.90
C LEU A 45 1.21 -5.52 1.93
N GLU A 46 0.37 -6.44 1.50
CA GLU A 46 -0.38 -7.35 2.35
C GLU A 46 0.53 -8.12 3.29
N LYS A 47 1.64 -8.68 2.79
CA LYS A 47 2.65 -9.35 3.63
C LYS A 47 3.29 -8.44 4.69
N LYS A 48 3.37 -7.13 4.43
CA LYS A 48 3.95 -6.14 5.35
C LYS A 48 2.94 -5.57 6.34
N VAL A 49 1.70 -5.36 5.90
CA VAL A 49 0.65 -4.69 6.68
C VAL A 49 -0.19 -5.70 7.47
N LEU A 50 -0.50 -6.85 6.89
CA LEU A 50 -1.38 -7.88 7.47
C LEU A 50 -0.61 -9.07 8.06
N ASN A 51 0.66 -8.90 8.41
CA ASN A 51 1.37 -9.95 9.15
C ASN A 51 0.87 -10.06 10.59
N LYS A 52 1.10 -11.24 11.19
CA LYS A 52 0.62 -11.58 12.53
C LYS A 52 1.06 -10.59 13.61
N SER A 53 2.30 -10.08 13.53
CA SER A 53 2.82 -9.13 14.53
C SER A 53 2.22 -7.72 14.37
N ALA A 54 1.96 -7.26 13.15
CA ALA A 54 1.24 -6.01 12.90
C ALA A 54 -0.21 -6.11 13.41
N MET A 55 -0.91 -7.18 13.09
CA MET A 55 -2.28 -7.41 13.57
C MET A 55 -2.35 -7.48 15.09
N ARG A 56 -1.38 -8.12 15.75
CA ARG A 56 -1.30 -8.19 17.21
C ARG A 56 -1.14 -6.80 17.85
N ARG A 57 -0.26 -5.94 17.31
CA ARG A 57 -0.09 -4.56 17.79
C ARG A 57 -1.37 -3.75 17.65
N VAL A 58 -2.07 -3.89 16.53
CA VAL A 58 -3.37 -3.24 16.32
C VAL A 58 -4.37 -3.71 17.37
N ALA A 59 -4.47 -5.02 17.61
CA ALA A 59 -5.36 -5.58 18.62
C ALA A 59 -5.04 -5.05 20.03
N GLU A 60 -3.77 -5.00 20.43
CA GLU A 60 -3.33 -4.48 21.73
C GLU A 60 -3.73 -3.01 21.93
N VAL A 61 -3.56 -2.16 20.90
CA VAL A 61 -3.98 -0.75 20.94
C VAL A 61 -5.50 -0.64 21.04
N MET A 62 -6.23 -1.44 20.26
CA MET A 62 -7.70 -1.46 20.28
C MET A 62 -8.24 -1.91 21.65
N SER A 63 -7.67 -2.96 22.24
CA SER A 63 -8.05 -3.42 23.59
C SER A 63 -7.80 -2.37 24.65
N LYS A 64 -6.69 -1.63 24.57
CA LYS A 64 -6.39 -0.52 25.50
C LYS A 64 -7.35 0.67 25.32
N ALA A 65 -7.75 0.97 24.09
CA ALA A 65 -8.73 2.02 23.84
C ALA A 65 -10.10 1.63 24.41
N ASP A 66 -10.49 0.37 24.21
CA ASP A 66 -11.76 -0.17 24.70
C ASP A 66 -11.80 -0.21 26.23
N SER A 67 -10.71 -0.65 26.89
CA SER A 67 -10.64 -0.66 28.35
C SER A 67 -10.84 0.74 28.95
N ARG A 68 -10.22 1.77 28.36
CA ARG A 68 -10.40 3.17 28.79
C ARG A 68 -11.83 3.65 28.64
N LYS A 69 -12.52 3.23 27.57
CA LYS A 69 -13.95 3.53 27.37
C LYS A 69 -14.76 2.88 28.49
N HIS A 70 -14.52 1.60 28.76
CA HIS A 70 -15.18 0.88 29.83
C HIS A 70 -14.94 1.54 31.20
N ASP A 71 -13.71 1.93 31.52
CA ASP A 71 -13.38 2.63 32.78
C ASP A 71 -14.12 3.97 32.92
N LYS A 72 -14.24 4.73 31.83
CA LYS A 72 -14.87 6.06 31.86
C LYS A 72 -16.40 5.99 32.03
N PHE A 73 -17.03 4.94 31.50
CA PHE A 73 -18.48 4.81 31.47
C PHE A 73 -19.02 3.72 32.41
N SER A 74 -18.15 2.99 33.13
CA SER A 74 -18.52 1.94 34.08
C SER A 74 -19.44 2.45 35.19
N ASN A 75 -19.24 3.69 35.64
CA ASN A 75 -20.00 4.28 36.75
C ASN A 75 -21.22 5.12 36.30
N GLN A 76 -21.56 5.13 35.01
CA GLN A 76 -22.70 5.91 34.50
C GLN A 76 -24.06 5.33 34.89
N PHE A 77 -24.12 4.05 35.28
CA PHE A 77 -25.37 3.45 35.77
C PHE A 77 -25.89 4.13 37.04
N ASN A 78 -25.03 4.79 37.83
CA ASN A 78 -25.44 5.55 39.01
C ASN A 78 -26.14 6.87 38.69
N TYR A 79 -26.02 7.39 37.46
CA TYR A 79 -26.70 8.61 37.02
C TYR A 79 -27.98 8.33 36.22
N ALA A 80 -28.32 7.06 36.01
CA ALA A 80 -29.54 6.64 35.31
C ALA A 80 -30.73 6.41 36.25
N ILE A 81 -30.53 6.54 37.56
CA ILE A 81 -31.57 6.38 38.59
C ILE A 81 -31.87 7.76 39.17
N HIS A 82 -32.61 8.59 38.43
CA HIS A 82 -33.25 9.79 38.96
C HIS A 82 -34.55 10.10 38.23
#